data_AF-A0A5K7Z569-F1
#
_entry.id   AF-A0A5K7Z569-F1
#
_cell.length_a   1.000
_cell.length_b   1.000
_cell.length_c   1.000
_cell.angle_alpha   90.00
_cell.angle_beta   90.00
_cell.angle_gamma   90.00
#
_symmetry.space_group_name_H-M   'P 1'
#
loop_
_entity.id
_entity.type
_entity.pdbx_description
1 polymer ?
#
loop_
_entity_poly.entity_id
_entity_poly.type
_entity_poly.pdbx_seq_one_letter_code
_entity_poly.pdbx_strand_id
1 'polypeptide(L)'
;MNQIQWKSKAAVPHYRRLQDYQWIPAFLEAKRIKSIIRRVNEEKRALRFIPSSREDLLKRLKASFEAFQVRKISYLQQYILKNERSNDVFGRLEFDTDRFMKKLGPPITWADVEEAAENLKAYGNGLTDDERERRLEDIEAELASLSVQLEELSPAEYFEIQNGRIGADIREVFLAHWIGLQSKCNEPCGPQGFDLRSSPVDEADAYTKLGIGIAVNEHGDSPASR
;
A
#
# COMPACT_ATOMS: atom_id res chain seq x y z
N MET A 1 -32.43 -32.60 7.58
CA MET A 1 -31.73 -31.34 7.25
C MET A 1 -32.64 -30.21 7.68
N ASN A 2 -32.11 -29.18 8.35
CA ASN A 2 -32.90 -27.99 8.63
C ASN A 2 -32.98 -27.14 7.36
N GLN A 3 -33.97 -26.25 7.31
CA GLN A 3 -34.08 -25.25 6.25
C GLN A 3 -33.59 -23.90 6.77
N ILE A 4 -32.92 -23.14 5.91
CA ILE A 4 -32.55 -21.76 6.20
C ILE A 4 -33.81 -20.92 6.39
N GLN A 5 -33.85 -20.15 7.47
CA GLN A 5 -34.91 -19.19 7.70
C GLN A 5 -34.80 -18.05 6.67
N TRP A 6 -35.89 -17.85 5.93
CA TRP A 6 -36.03 -16.76 4.98
C TRP A 6 -35.86 -15.39 5.66
N LYS A 7 -35.20 -14.47 4.95
CA LYS A 7 -35.09 -13.06 5.33
C LYS A 7 -35.93 -12.18 4.41
N SER A 8 -36.70 -11.28 5.01
CA SER A 8 -37.41 -10.24 4.24
C SER A 8 -36.41 -9.36 3.47
N LYS A 9 -36.85 -8.74 2.37
CA LYS A 9 -35.99 -7.83 1.57
C LYS A 9 -35.43 -6.68 2.39
N ALA A 10 -36.14 -6.24 3.43
CA ALA A 10 -35.70 -5.19 4.35
C ALA A 10 -34.59 -5.67 5.31
N ALA A 11 -34.51 -6.98 5.56
CA ALA A 11 -33.48 -7.59 6.39
C ALA A 11 -32.19 -7.94 5.63
N VAL A 12 -32.17 -7.78 4.30
CA VAL A 12 -30.96 -7.92 3.48
C VAL A 12 -30.29 -6.53 3.36
N PRO A 13 -29.02 -6.37 3.78
CA PRO A 13 -28.32 -5.09 3.76
C PRO A 13 -28.35 -4.45 2.38
N HIS A 14 -28.76 -3.18 2.26
CA HIS A 14 -28.78 -2.40 1.02
C HIS A 14 -29.52 -3.01 -0.18
N TYR A 15 -30.32 -4.07 -0.01
CA TYR A 15 -30.96 -4.79 -1.11
C TYR A 15 -31.77 -3.88 -2.03
N ARG A 16 -32.56 -2.95 -1.48
CA ARG A 16 -33.34 -2.00 -2.30
C ARG A 16 -32.50 -1.16 -3.26
N ARG A 17 -31.24 -0.87 -2.90
CA ARG A 17 -30.32 -0.04 -3.69
C ARG A 17 -29.52 -0.86 -4.72
N LEU A 18 -29.47 -2.18 -4.55
CA LEU A 18 -28.58 -3.07 -5.31
C LEU A 18 -29.32 -4.22 -6.02
N GLN A 19 -30.65 -4.26 -5.93
CA GLN A 19 -31.52 -5.33 -6.47
C GLN A 19 -31.59 -5.36 -8.00
N ASP A 20 -31.10 -4.33 -8.70
CA ASP A 20 -31.05 -4.27 -10.16
C ASP A 20 -29.79 -4.94 -10.74
N TYR A 21 -28.81 -5.25 -9.88
CA TYR A 21 -27.57 -5.94 -10.21
C TYR A 21 -26.71 -5.28 -11.31
N GLN A 22 -27.05 -4.06 -11.76
CA GLN A 22 -26.34 -3.34 -12.83
C GLN A 22 -24.94 -2.88 -12.39
N TRP A 23 -24.73 -2.76 -11.08
CA TRP A 23 -23.47 -2.38 -10.46
C TRP A 23 -22.37 -3.46 -10.56
N ILE A 24 -22.73 -4.72 -10.84
CA ILE A 24 -21.81 -5.87 -10.78
C ILE A 24 -20.61 -5.73 -11.73
N PRO A 25 -20.77 -5.41 -13.03
CA PRO A 25 -19.62 -5.30 -13.94
C PRO A 25 -18.61 -4.25 -13.48
N ALA A 26 -19.09 -3.04 -13.14
CA ALA A 26 -18.25 -1.96 -12.64
C ALA A 26 -17.55 -2.33 -11.31
N PHE A 27 -18.26 -3.03 -10.41
CA PHE A 27 -17.69 -3.49 -9.15
C PHE A 27 -16.59 -4.56 -9.31
N LEU A 28 -16.79 -5.52 -10.21
CA LEU A 28 -15.78 -6.54 -10.51
C LEU A 28 -14.53 -5.92 -11.13
N GLU A 29 -14.72 -4.95 -12.03
CA GLU A 29 -13.62 -4.19 -12.63
C GLU A 29 -12.88 -3.34 -11.58
N ALA A 30 -13.61 -2.68 -10.67
CA ALA A 30 -13.02 -1.96 -9.54
C ALA A 30 -12.17 -2.88 -8.65
N LYS A 31 -12.63 -4.11 -8.38
CA LYS A 31 -11.84 -5.12 -7.64
C LYS A 31 -10.56 -5.52 -8.38
N ARG A 32 -10.63 -5.70 -9.70
CA ARG A 32 -9.46 -5.98 -10.55
C ARG A 32 -8.44 -4.85 -10.46
N ILE A 33 -8.89 -3.60 -10.63
CA ILE A 33 -8.04 -2.41 -10.53
C ILE A 33 -7.41 -2.28 -9.14
N LYS A 34 -8.18 -2.47 -8.04
CA LYS A 34 -7.62 -2.48 -6.67
C LYS A 34 -6.49 -3.50 -6.53
N SER A 35 -6.62 -4.69 -7.14
CA SER A 35 -5.56 -5.70 -7.13
C SER A 35 -4.32 -5.26 -7.93
N ILE A 36 -4.51 -4.58 -9.06
CA ILE A 36 -3.41 -4.04 -9.87
C ILE A 36 -2.69 -2.93 -9.10
N ILE A 37 -3.43 -1.97 -8.52
CA ILE A 37 -2.88 -0.91 -7.68
C ILE A 37 -2.03 -1.49 -6.56
N ARG A 38 -2.49 -2.57 -5.89
CA ARG A 38 -1.71 -3.24 -4.85
C ARG A 38 -0.39 -3.78 -5.41
N ARG A 39 -0.45 -4.51 -6.52
CA ARG A 39 0.75 -5.08 -7.16
C ARG A 39 1.73 -3.99 -7.59
N VAL A 40 1.26 -2.93 -8.25
CA VAL A 40 2.08 -1.80 -8.70
C VAL A 40 2.71 -1.08 -7.50
N ASN A 41 1.99 -0.95 -6.37
CA ASN A 41 2.58 -0.42 -5.13
C ASN A 41 3.65 -1.34 -4.53
N GLU A 42 3.50 -2.67 -4.63
CA GLU A 42 4.52 -3.64 -4.23
C GLU A 42 5.76 -3.51 -5.12
N GLU A 43 5.58 -3.36 -6.44
CA GLU A 43 6.65 -3.09 -7.41
C GLU A 43 7.36 -1.76 -7.12
N LYS A 44 6.60 -0.68 -6.82
CA LYS A 44 7.13 0.62 -6.39
C LYS A 44 8.02 0.49 -5.16
N ARG A 45 7.56 -0.27 -4.16
CA ARG A 45 8.33 -0.52 -2.93
C ARG A 45 9.60 -1.30 -3.25
N ALA A 46 9.49 -2.38 -4.01
CA ALA A 46 10.64 -3.19 -4.41
C ALA A 46 11.71 -2.35 -5.12
N LEU A 47 11.30 -1.50 -6.07
CA LEU A 47 12.18 -0.61 -6.83
C LEU A 47 12.98 0.35 -5.94
N ARG A 48 12.38 0.87 -4.86
CA ARG A 48 13.07 1.74 -3.89
C ARG A 48 14.18 1.03 -3.12
N PHE A 49 14.06 -0.28 -2.93
CA PHE A 49 15.07 -1.08 -2.22
C PHE A 49 16.13 -1.69 -3.13
N ILE A 50 16.00 -1.54 -4.46
CA ILE A 50 17.04 -2.00 -5.39
C ILE A 50 18.31 -1.18 -5.16
N PRO A 51 19.46 -1.84 -4.87
CA PRO A 51 20.76 -1.19 -4.76
C PRO A 51 21.04 -0.26 -5.95
N SER A 52 21.62 0.92 -5.71
CA SER A 52 22.12 1.74 -6.83
C SER A 52 23.32 1.10 -7.49
N SER A 53 23.60 1.51 -8.72
CA SER A 53 24.90 1.30 -9.36
C SER A 53 26.04 1.76 -8.43
N ARG A 54 27.21 1.12 -8.55
CA ARG A 54 28.40 1.49 -7.77
C ARG A 54 28.81 2.94 -8.04
N GLU A 55 28.72 3.36 -9.29
CA GLU A 55 29.08 4.72 -9.71
C GLU A 55 28.19 5.77 -9.04
N ASP A 56 26.88 5.57 -9.03
CA ASP A 56 25.94 6.52 -8.42
C ASP A 56 26.03 6.52 -6.91
N LEU A 57 26.29 5.35 -6.30
CA LEU A 57 26.58 5.27 -4.87
C LEU A 57 27.80 6.12 -4.51
N LEU A 58 28.92 5.97 -5.23
CA LEU A 58 30.14 6.75 -4.98
C LEU A 58 29.91 8.25 -5.21
N LYS A 59 29.17 8.63 -6.26
CA LYS A 59 28.79 10.05 -6.49
C LYS A 59 28.01 10.62 -5.31
N ARG A 60 27.00 9.91 -4.79
CA ARG A 60 26.20 10.35 -3.64
C ARG A 60 27.02 10.40 -2.35
N LEU A 61 27.86 9.39 -2.12
CA LEU A 61 28.76 9.34 -0.96
C LEU A 61 29.73 10.52 -1.01
N LYS A 62 30.28 10.85 -2.18
CA LYS A 62 31.20 11.97 -2.36
C LYS A 62 30.52 13.30 -2.05
N ALA A 63 29.36 13.56 -2.63
CA ALA A 63 28.59 14.77 -2.34
C ALA A 63 28.23 14.89 -0.84
N SER A 64 27.84 13.78 -0.21
CA SER A 64 27.52 13.74 1.22
C SER A 64 28.74 13.96 2.10
N PHE A 65 29.89 13.40 1.70
CA PHE A 65 31.17 13.55 2.38
C PHE A 65 31.70 14.98 2.29
N GLU A 66 31.63 15.61 1.11
CA GLU A 66 32.00 17.02 0.92
C GLU A 66 31.13 17.94 1.80
N ALA A 67 29.81 17.71 1.82
CA ALA A 67 28.91 18.45 2.71
C ALA A 67 29.22 18.22 4.20
N PHE A 68 29.63 17.00 4.58
CA PHE A 68 30.08 16.69 5.94
C PHE A 68 31.37 17.45 6.29
N GLN A 69 32.36 17.48 5.40
CA GLN A 69 33.61 18.21 5.60
C GLN A 69 33.37 19.71 5.78
N VAL A 70 32.49 20.31 4.95
CA VAL A 70 32.09 21.72 5.10
C VAL A 70 31.49 21.99 6.48
N ARG A 71 30.58 21.13 6.96
CA ARG A 71 30.00 21.25 8.31
C ARG A 71 31.07 21.12 9.40
N LYS A 72 31.99 20.17 9.25
CA LYS A 72 33.09 19.93 10.20
C LYS A 72 34.01 21.16 10.30
N ILE A 73 34.39 21.74 9.16
CA ILE A 73 35.19 22.97 9.09
C ILE A 73 34.44 24.14 9.73
N SER A 74 33.16 24.30 9.45
CA SER A 74 32.34 25.36 10.07
C SER A 74 32.28 25.22 11.59
N TYR A 75 32.13 24.00 12.11
CA TYR A 75 32.20 23.76 13.55
C TYR A 75 33.57 24.10 14.14
N LEU A 76 34.67 23.72 13.48
CA LEU A 76 36.03 24.09 13.89
C LEU A 76 36.21 25.61 13.93
N GLN A 77 35.74 26.33 12.90
CA GLN A 77 35.78 27.78 12.85
C GLN A 77 35.04 28.42 14.02
N GLN A 78 33.81 27.97 14.31
CA GLN A 78 33.03 28.47 15.45
C GLN A 78 33.77 28.24 16.77
N TYR A 79 34.45 27.12 16.92
CA TYR A 79 35.22 26.81 18.11
C TYR A 79 36.46 27.67 18.26
N ILE A 80 37.22 27.88 17.17
CA ILE A 80 38.38 28.76 17.16
C ILE A 80 37.95 30.18 17.54
N LEU A 81 36.89 30.71 16.92
CA LEU A 81 36.36 32.04 17.23
C LEU A 81 35.91 32.16 18.70
N LYS A 82 35.24 31.13 19.24
CA LYS A 82 34.81 31.10 20.64
C LYS A 82 35.98 31.13 21.63
N ASN A 83 37.13 30.57 21.25
CA ASN A 83 38.29 30.41 22.13
C ASN A 83 39.50 31.25 21.69
N GLU A 84 39.33 32.20 20.77
CA GLU A 84 40.42 32.98 20.15
C GLU A 84 41.28 33.74 21.17
N ARG A 85 40.68 34.16 22.28
CA ARG A 85 41.37 34.87 23.37
C ARG A 85 42.12 33.95 24.34
N SER A 86 42.07 32.64 24.14
CA SER A 86 42.81 31.66 24.95
C SER A 86 44.25 31.58 24.48
N ASN A 87 45.20 31.54 25.42
CA ASN A 87 46.61 31.27 25.11
C ASN A 87 46.83 29.85 24.56
N ASP A 88 45.87 28.96 24.79
CA ASP A 88 45.80 27.64 24.20
C ASP A 88 44.37 27.39 23.70
N VAL A 89 44.15 27.62 22.40
CA VAL A 89 42.85 27.50 21.75
C VAL A 89 42.38 26.05 21.75
N PHE A 90 43.30 25.08 21.67
CA PHE A 90 43.01 23.64 21.55
C PHE A 90 43.16 22.86 22.86
N GLY A 91 43.83 23.41 23.87
CA GLY A 91 44.01 22.75 25.17
C GLY A 91 42.71 22.43 25.90
N ARG A 92 41.62 23.15 25.61
CA ARG A 92 40.27 22.82 26.12
C ARG A 92 39.57 21.71 25.33
N LEU A 93 40.03 21.41 24.12
CA LEU A 93 39.41 20.43 23.22
C LEU A 93 39.65 18.99 23.72
N GLU A 94 40.75 18.76 24.45
CA GLU A 94 41.02 17.51 25.19
C GLU A 94 40.08 17.28 26.38
N PHE A 95 39.43 18.33 26.92
CA PHE A 95 38.55 18.24 28.10
C PHE A 95 37.06 18.46 27.77
N ASP A 96 36.73 19.07 26.64
CA ASP A 96 35.35 19.33 26.16
C ASP A 96 34.80 18.13 25.36
N THR A 97 35.05 16.93 25.88
CA THR A 97 35.10 15.67 25.12
C THR A 97 33.76 15.10 24.71
N ASP A 98 32.64 15.60 25.23
CA ASP A 98 31.40 14.84 25.11
C ASP A 98 30.35 15.45 24.17
N ARG A 99 30.46 16.74 23.81
CA ARG A 99 29.54 17.39 22.87
C ARG A 99 30.22 17.92 21.61
N PHE A 100 31.47 18.38 21.71
CA PHE A 100 32.20 18.94 20.58
C PHE A 100 32.93 17.84 19.77
N MET A 101 33.60 16.92 20.45
CA MET A 101 34.25 15.76 19.82
C MET A 101 33.25 14.81 19.14
N LYS A 102 32.05 14.64 19.70
CA LYS A 102 30.95 13.89 19.03
C LYS A 102 30.53 14.51 17.70
N LYS A 103 30.68 15.83 17.52
CA LYS A 103 30.34 16.53 16.26
C LYS A 103 31.48 16.53 15.25
N LEU A 104 32.73 16.58 15.72
CA LEU A 104 33.90 16.51 14.85
C LEU A 104 34.13 15.11 14.28
N GLY A 105 33.84 14.08 15.07
CA GLY A 105 34.07 12.68 14.71
C GLY A 105 35.55 12.37 14.43
N PRO A 106 35.88 11.10 14.14
CA PRO A 106 37.24 10.71 13.78
C PRO A 106 37.70 11.42 12.49
N PRO A 107 39.02 11.53 12.25
CA PRO A 107 39.54 11.92 10.96
C PRO A 107 39.22 10.80 9.96
N ILE A 108 38.22 11.03 9.11
CA ILE A 108 37.85 10.15 8.01
C ILE A 108 38.26 10.85 6.72
N THR A 109 39.06 10.17 5.90
CA THR A 109 39.46 10.62 4.56
C THR A 109 38.51 10.04 3.51
N TRP A 110 38.53 10.60 2.30
CA TRP A 110 37.75 10.04 1.20
C TRP A 110 38.20 8.62 0.83
N ALA A 111 39.51 8.34 0.95
CA ALA A 111 40.05 7.01 0.69
C ALA A 111 39.45 5.95 1.64
N ASP A 112 39.26 6.28 2.92
CA ASP A 112 38.61 5.39 3.88
C ASP A 112 37.15 5.08 3.49
N VAL A 113 36.45 6.06 2.91
CA VAL A 113 35.07 5.90 2.42
C VAL A 113 35.02 5.05 1.15
N GLU A 114 35.97 5.24 0.24
CA GLU A 114 36.10 4.41 -0.96
C GLU A 114 36.35 2.96 -0.59
N GLU A 115 37.35 2.68 0.26
CA GLU A 115 37.68 1.33 0.73
C GLU A 115 36.49 0.67 1.45
N ALA A 116 35.78 1.42 2.28
CA ALA A 116 34.55 0.94 2.92
C ALA A 116 33.47 0.59 1.88
N ALA A 117 33.30 1.41 0.85
CA ALA A 117 32.35 1.16 -0.23
C ALA A 117 32.73 -0.05 -1.09
N GLU A 118 34.03 -0.31 -1.31
CA GLU A 118 34.51 -1.50 -2.05
C GLU A 118 34.16 -2.81 -1.32
N ASN A 119 34.17 -2.79 0.01
CA ASN A 119 33.88 -3.95 0.85
C ASN A 119 32.36 -4.26 0.98
N LEU A 120 31.48 -3.41 0.44
CA LEU A 120 30.05 -3.67 0.43
C LEU A 120 29.68 -4.71 -0.62
N LYS A 121 29.49 -5.96 -0.19
CA LYS A 121 29.17 -7.15 -1.03
C LYS A 121 27.90 -7.07 -1.89
N ALA A 122 27.11 -6.00 -1.79
CA ALA A 122 25.76 -5.90 -2.37
C ALA A 122 25.64 -5.00 -3.62
N TYR A 123 26.72 -4.34 -4.06
CA TYR A 123 26.62 -3.30 -5.09
C TYR A 123 27.48 -3.63 -6.32
N GLY A 124 26.83 -3.77 -7.48
CA GLY A 124 27.51 -4.08 -8.74
C GLY A 124 26.58 -4.20 -9.93
N ASN A 125 25.36 -4.71 -9.73
CA ASN A 125 24.35 -4.91 -10.79
C ASN A 125 23.03 -4.17 -10.51
N GLY A 126 23.10 -3.04 -9.80
CA GLY A 126 21.95 -2.22 -9.44
C GLY A 126 21.48 -1.31 -10.59
N LEU A 127 20.26 -0.76 -10.47
CA LEU A 127 19.78 0.28 -11.39
C LEU A 127 20.57 1.57 -11.18
N THR A 128 20.75 2.35 -12.26
CA THR A 128 21.23 3.72 -12.10
C THR A 128 20.19 4.55 -11.36
N ASP A 129 20.62 5.64 -10.71
CA ASP A 129 19.69 6.53 -10.02
C ASP A 129 18.68 7.15 -11.00
N ASP A 130 19.10 7.51 -12.21
CA ASP A 130 18.23 8.03 -13.28
C ASP A 130 17.21 6.99 -13.79
N GLU A 131 17.64 5.74 -13.97
CA GLU A 131 16.73 4.64 -14.35
C GLU A 131 15.73 4.33 -13.26
N ARG A 132 16.15 4.40 -11.99
CA ARG A 132 15.24 4.22 -10.85
C ARG A 132 14.19 5.34 -10.85
N GLU A 133 14.61 6.59 -11.01
CA GLU A 133 13.70 7.74 -10.98
C GLU A 133 12.68 7.65 -12.11
N ARG A 134 13.12 7.41 -13.36
CA ARG A 134 12.21 7.25 -14.50
C ARG A 134 11.17 6.15 -14.26
N ARG A 135 11.60 4.98 -13.75
CA ARG A 135 10.67 3.89 -13.44
C ARG A 135 9.71 4.24 -12.32
N LEU A 136 10.12 5.03 -11.33
CA LEU A 136 9.25 5.52 -10.27
C LEU A 136 8.21 6.49 -10.82
N GLU A 137 8.61 7.40 -11.72
CA GLU A 137 7.70 8.32 -12.41
C GLU A 137 6.66 7.57 -13.26
N ASP A 138 7.10 6.58 -14.05
CA ASP A 138 6.21 5.73 -14.86
C ASP A 138 5.17 5.02 -13.97
N ILE A 139 5.62 4.44 -12.85
CA ILE A 139 4.76 3.78 -11.87
C ILE A 139 3.78 4.78 -11.22
N GLU A 140 4.23 6.00 -10.93
CA GLU A 140 3.36 7.03 -10.36
C GLU A 140 2.29 7.50 -11.33
N ALA A 141 2.63 7.64 -12.62
CA ALA A 141 1.68 7.93 -13.68
C ALA A 141 0.65 6.80 -13.84
N GLU A 142 1.10 5.54 -13.80
CA GLU A 142 0.20 4.38 -13.84
C GLU A 142 -0.75 4.36 -12.64
N LEU A 143 -0.24 4.57 -11.42
CA LEU A 143 -1.06 4.64 -10.20
C LEU A 143 -2.08 5.79 -10.25
N ALA A 144 -1.71 6.95 -10.79
CA ALA A 144 -2.63 8.07 -10.96
C ALA A 144 -3.75 7.72 -11.94
N SER A 145 -3.43 7.12 -13.10
CA SER A 145 -4.42 6.66 -14.07
C SER A 145 -5.37 5.61 -13.49
N LEU A 146 -4.84 4.61 -12.78
CA LEU A 146 -5.64 3.58 -12.13
C LEU A 146 -6.55 4.14 -11.03
N SER A 147 -6.08 5.17 -10.32
CA SER A 147 -6.89 5.84 -9.29
C SER A 147 -8.10 6.56 -9.90
N VAL A 148 -7.91 7.26 -11.02
CA VAL A 148 -9.02 7.90 -11.76
C VAL A 148 -10.02 6.85 -12.24
N GLN A 149 -9.55 5.76 -12.86
CA GLN A 149 -10.44 4.67 -13.29
C GLN A 149 -11.21 4.06 -12.12
N LEU A 150 -10.58 3.92 -10.95
CA LEU A 150 -11.24 3.39 -9.76
C LEU A 150 -12.33 4.32 -9.22
N GLU A 151 -12.10 5.63 -9.26
CA GLU A 151 -13.08 6.66 -8.86
C GLU A 151 -14.30 6.63 -9.78
N GLU A 152 -14.11 6.49 -11.09
CA GLU A 152 -15.21 6.38 -12.07
C GLU A 152 -16.07 5.12 -11.85
N LEU A 153 -15.44 3.99 -11.50
CA LEU A 153 -16.13 2.71 -11.25
C LEU A 153 -16.73 2.59 -9.85
N SER A 154 -16.37 3.50 -8.95
CA SER A 154 -16.89 3.57 -7.60
C SER A 154 -17.41 4.98 -7.28
N PRO A 155 -18.55 5.39 -7.85
CA PRO A 155 -19.20 6.63 -7.49
C PRO A 155 -19.52 6.72 -5.99
N ALA A 156 -19.59 7.94 -5.47
CA ALA A 156 -19.83 8.23 -4.06
C ALA A 156 -21.12 7.58 -3.50
N GLU A 157 -22.12 7.32 -4.35
CA GLU A 157 -23.36 6.68 -3.94
C GLU A 157 -23.15 5.26 -3.38
N TYR A 158 -22.12 4.54 -3.81
CA TYR A 158 -21.84 3.19 -3.30
C TYR A 158 -21.13 3.20 -1.94
N PHE A 159 -20.77 4.38 -1.42
CA PHE A 159 -20.08 4.50 -0.15
C PHE A 159 -20.99 5.07 0.93
N GLU A 160 -20.99 4.43 2.09
CA GLU A 160 -21.57 5.01 3.29
C GLU A 160 -20.58 5.99 3.91
N ILE A 161 -21.04 7.20 4.20
CA ILE A 161 -20.24 8.20 4.90
C ILE A 161 -20.59 8.15 6.39
N GLN A 162 -19.61 7.85 7.22
CA GLN A 162 -19.72 7.87 8.68
C GLN A 162 -18.76 8.93 9.24
N ASN A 163 -19.29 9.91 9.98
CA ASN A 163 -18.49 10.99 10.59
C ASN A 163 -17.59 11.73 9.59
N GLY A 164 -18.09 12.00 8.39
CA GLY A 164 -17.35 12.70 7.33
C GLY A 164 -16.24 11.87 6.68
N ARG A 165 -16.19 10.56 6.92
CA ARG A 165 -15.25 9.63 6.29
C ARG A 165 -16.00 8.53 5.55
N ILE A 166 -15.39 8.00 4.49
CA ILE A 166 -15.88 6.79 3.82
C ILE A 166 -15.80 5.64 4.83
N GLY A 167 -16.96 5.10 5.21
CA GLY A 167 -17.14 4.02 6.18
C GLY A 167 -17.08 2.64 5.53
N ALA A 168 -17.98 2.36 4.58
CA ALA A 168 -18.06 1.06 3.91
C ALA A 168 -18.57 1.18 2.47
N ASP A 169 -18.16 0.27 1.59
CA ASP A 169 -18.76 0.07 0.27
C ASP A 169 -20.00 -0.83 0.43
N ILE A 170 -21.18 -0.29 0.13
CA ILE A 170 -22.46 -1.02 0.30
C ILE A 170 -22.52 -2.30 -0.56
N ARG A 171 -21.79 -2.33 -1.68
CA ARG A 171 -21.71 -3.49 -2.58
C ARG A 171 -20.93 -4.63 -1.91
N GLU A 172 -19.85 -4.29 -1.21
CA GLU A 172 -19.07 -5.26 -0.42
C GLU A 172 -19.89 -5.81 0.75
N VAL A 173 -20.64 -4.96 1.46
CA VAL A 173 -21.52 -5.36 2.56
C VAL A 173 -22.63 -6.31 2.07
N PHE A 174 -23.28 -5.97 0.95
CA PHE A 174 -24.29 -6.82 0.32
C PHE A 174 -23.73 -8.18 -0.09
N LEU A 175 -22.58 -8.18 -0.78
CA LEU A 175 -21.93 -9.39 -1.24
C LEU A 175 -21.48 -10.28 -0.07
N ALA A 176 -20.92 -9.69 0.99
CA ALA A 176 -20.49 -10.42 2.17
C ALA A 176 -21.67 -11.10 2.88
N HIS A 177 -22.81 -10.42 2.98
CA HIS A 177 -24.04 -11.04 3.49
C HIS A 177 -24.46 -12.23 2.62
N TRP A 178 -24.46 -12.09 1.30
CA TRP A 178 -24.87 -13.16 0.40
C TRP A 178 -23.92 -14.36 0.48
N ILE A 179 -22.61 -14.14 0.46
CA ILE A 179 -21.60 -15.19 0.65
C ILE A 179 -21.78 -15.89 2.00
N GLY A 180 -21.98 -15.13 3.08
CA GLY A 180 -22.18 -15.68 4.42
C GLY A 180 -23.48 -16.45 4.59
N LEU A 181 -24.48 -16.19 3.74
CA LEU A 181 -25.68 -17.02 3.65
C LEU A 181 -25.41 -18.28 2.84
N GLN A 182 -24.74 -18.15 1.70
CA GLN A 182 -24.39 -19.27 0.82
C GLN A 182 -23.56 -20.33 1.54
N SER A 183 -22.65 -19.93 2.44
CA SER A 183 -21.83 -20.85 3.25
C SER A 183 -22.59 -21.65 4.30
N LYS A 184 -23.87 -21.34 4.51
CA LYS A 184 -24.78 -22.10 5.37
C LYS A 184 -25.74 -22.98 4.57
N CYS A 185 -25.79 -22.80 3.26
CA CYS A 185 -26.67 -23.53 2.37
C CYS A 185 -25.92 -24.66 1.67
N ASN A 186 -26.56 -25.83 1.57
CA ASN A 186 -26.07 -26.96 0.76
C ASN A 186 -26.35 -26.84 -0.73
N GLU A 187 -27.15 -25.86 -1.12
CA GLU A 187 -27.47 -25.55 -2.51
C GLU A 187 -27.38 -24.03 -2.76
N PRO A 188 -27.22 -23.60 -4.02
CA PRO A 188 -27.27 -22.20 -4.39
C PRO A 188 -28.52 -21.49 -3.88
N CYS A 189 -28.35 -20.35 -3.22
CA CYS A 189 -29.47 -19.56 -2.72
C CYS A 189 -29.35 -18.09 -3.11
N GLY A 190 -30.48 -17.39 -3.23
CA GLY A 190 -30.53 -15.93 -3.34
C GLY A 190 -30.11 -15.22 -2.03
N PRO A 191 -29.96 -13.89 -2.04
CA PRO A 191 -29.52 -13.12 -0.88
C PRO A 191 -30.54 -13.09 0.28
N GLN A 192 -31.78 -13.52 0.01
CA GLN A 192 -32.83 -13.71 1.02
C GLN A 192 -32.88 -15.13 1.60
N GLY A 193 -32.15 -16.09 1.02
CA GLY A 193 -32.11 -17.49 1.45
C GLY A 193 -33.06 -18.43 0.73
N PHE A 194 -33.75 -17.97 -0.33
CA PHE A 194 -34.53 -18.84 -1.21
C PHE A 194 -33.62 -19.66 -2.12
N ASP A 195 -34.09 -20.84 -2.52
CA ASP A 195 -33.45 -21.62 -3.60
C ASP A 195 -33.30 -20.72 -4.84
N LEU A 196 -32.07 -20.61 -5.35
CA LEU A 196 -31.74 -19.78 -6.50
C LEU A 196 -32.53 -20.20 -7.76
N ARG A 197 -32.92 -21.47 -7.88
CA ARG A 197 -33.77 -21.95 -8.99
C ARG A 197 -35.16 -21.30 -9.00
N SER A 198 -35.61 -20.83 -7.83
CA SER A 198 -36.88 -20.11 -7.65
C SER A 198 -36.74 -18.59 -7.70
N SER A 199 -35.50 -18.08 -7.80
CA SER A 199 -35.19 -16.66 -7.86
C SER A 199 -35.41 -16.07 -9.26
N PRO A 200 -35.58 -14.73 -9.37
CA PRO A 200 -35.61 -14.05 -10.67
C PRO A 200 -34.34 -14.31 -11.49
N VAL A 201 -34.46 -14.28 -12.82
CA VAL A 201 -33.35 -14.54 -13.75
C VAL A 201 -32.15 -13.64 -13.49
N ASP A 202 -32.40 -12.34 -13.26
CA ASP A 202 -31.33 -11.36 -13.00
C ASP A 202 -30.52 -11.69 -11.73
N GLU A 203 -31.17 -12.29 -10.71
CA GLU A 203 -30.51 -12.72 -9.48
C GLU A 203 -29.65 -13.97 -9.69
N ALA A 204 -30.13 -14.92 -10.51
CA ALA A 204 -29.34 -16.10 -10.89
C ALA A 204 -28.13 -15.74 -11.76
N ASP A 205 -28.28 -14.76 -12.66
CA ASP A 205 -27.18 -14.21 -13.45
C ASP A 205 -26.18 -13.45 -12.56
N ALA A 206 -26.66 -12.60 -11.66
CA ALA A 206 -25.84 -11.92 -10.66
C ALA A 206 -25.01 -12.89 -9.82
N TYR A 207 -25.64 -13.96 -9.32
CA TYR A 207 -24.97 -15.01 -8.57
C TYR A 207 -23.80 -15.63 -9.35
N THR A 208 -24.04 -15.93 -10.61
CA THR A 208 -23.06 -16.54 -11.51
C THR A 208 -21.90 -15.59 -11.78
N LYS A 209 -22.19 -14.33 -12.14
CA LYS A 209 -21.18 -13.28 -12.40
C LYS A 209 -20.32 -12.97 -11.18
N LEU A 210 -20.92 -12.95 -9.99
CA LEU A 210 -20.20 -12.71 -8.74
C LEU A 210 -19.40 -13.94 -8.27
N GLY A 211 -19.60 -15.10 -8.87
CA GLY A 211 -18.88 -16.33 -8.54
C GLY A 211 -19.16 -16.84 -7.12
N ILE A 212 -20.33 -16.55 -6.55
CA ILE A 212 -20.66 -16.84 -5.14
C ILE A 212 -20.78 -18.36 -4.89
N GLY A 213 -20.97 -19.16 -5.94
CA GLY A 213 -21.11 -20.61 -5.84
C GLY A 213 -19.93 -21.35 -5.19
N ILE A 214 -18.74 -20.76 -5.19
CA ILE A 214 -17.58 -21.31 -4.47
C ILE A 214 -17.81 -21.40 -2.94
N ALA A 215 -18.77 -20.64 -2.43
CA ALA A 215 -19.08 -20.59 -1.00
C ALA A 215 -20.17 -21.59 -0.59
N VAL A 216 -20.73 -22.41 -1.50
CA VAL A 216 -21.73 -23.42 -1.14
C VAL A 216 -21.10 -24.44 -0.18
N ASN A 217 -21.84 -24.81 0.88
CA ASN A 217 -21.40 -25.79 1.85
C ASN A 217 -22.25 -27.04 1.75
N GLU A 218 -21.74 -28.11 1.14
CA GLU A 218 -22.45 -29.37 0.90
C GLU A 218 -23.10 -29.99 2.16
N HIS A 219 -22.60 -29.65 3.36
CA HIS A 219 -23.14 -30.11 4.64
C HIS A 219 -24.08 -29.11 5.33
N GLY A 220 -24.42 -28.02 4.64
CA GLY A 220 -25.30 -26.97 5.11
C GLY A 220 -26.78 -27.36 5.13
N ASP A 221 -27.58 -26.38 5.52
CA ASP A 221 -29.04 -26.47 5.51
C ASP A 221 -29.57 -26.29 4.09
N SER A 222 -30.77 -26.79 3.82
CA SER A 222 -31.41 -26.55 2.52
C SER A 222 -31.91 -25.10 2.42
N PRO A 223 -31.82 -24.46 1.24
CA PRO A 223 -32.46 -23.17 1.02
C PRO A 223 -33.96 -23.22 1.29
N ALA A 224 -34.55 -22.07 1.60
CA ALA A 224 -36.00 -21.97 1.74
C ALA A 224 -36.68 -22.21 0.38
N SER A 225 -37.76 -22.99 0.40
CA SER A 225 -38.68 -23.10 -0.73
C SER A 225 -39.58 -21.87 -0.81
N ARG A 226 -39.87 -21.40 -2.03
CA ARG A 226 -40.92 -20.39 -2.26
C ARG A 226 -42.30 -21.01 -2.24
#